data_AF-A0A9D7TP51-F1
#
_entry.id   AF-A0A9D7TP51-F1
#
_cell.length_a   1.000
_cell.length_b   1.000
_cell.length_c   1.000
_cell.angle_alpha   90.00
_cell.angle_beta   90.00
_cell.angle_gamma   90.00
#
_symmetry.space_group_name_H-M   'P 1'
#
loop_
_entity.id
_entity.type
_entity.pdbx_description
1 polymer ?
#
loop_
_entity_poly.entity_id
_entity_poly.type
_entity_poly.pdbx_seq_one_letter_code
_entity_poly.pdbx_strand_id
1 'polypeptide(L)'
;MKRNGREILSNTIFSGVAIFILSYGGLFLAIRIFPNFFIDYINPVFNSDGSRDLYFYLHPFVLALSLSVFWNRFSKYFVGNVLMAGIEFGIVYSFVALVPLLWITYSAMDVEFQMVFTWLVYGLFQSCVAGVVFCWKKR
;
A
#
# COMPACT_ATOMS: atom_id res chain seq x y z
N MET A 1 -4.07 27.30 2.01
CA MET A 1 -3.58 26.17 1.20
C MET A 1 -4.79 25.54 0.50
N LYS A 2 -5.07 25.88 -0.77
CA LYS A 2 -6.18 25.25 -1.52
C LYS A 2 -5.80 23.80 -1.78
N ARG A 3 -6.58 22.84 -1.27
CA ARG A 3 -6.45 21.43 -1.66
C ARG A 3 -6.65 21.35 -3.17
N ASN A 4 -5.63 20.90 -3.88
CA ASN A 4 -5.71 20.78 -5.33
C ASN A 4 -6.35 19.43 -5.68
N GLY A 5 -7.68 19.39 -5.72
CA GLY A 5 -8.43 18.15 -6.01
C GLY A 5 -7.99 17.46 -7.31
N ARG A 6 -7.58 18.25 -8.31
CA ARG A 6 -7.02 17.74 -9.58
C ARG A 6 -5.69 17.03 -9.37
N GLU A 7 -4.81 17.59 -8.55
CA GLU A 7 -3.54 16.96 -8.17
C GLU A 7 -3.79 15.67 -7.39
N ILE A 8 -4.73 15.69 -6.44
CA ILE A 8 -5.08 14.49 -5.66
C ILE A 8 -5.50 13.37 -6.61
N LEU A 9 -6.46 13.64 -7.50
CA LEU A 9 -6.96 12.66 -8.47
C LEU A 9 -5.86 12.17 -9.43
N SER A 10 -5.04 13.09 -9.95
CA SER A 10 -3.94 12.75 -10.85
C SER A 10 -2.89 11.90 -10.14
N ASN A 11 -2.59 12.16 -8.88
CA ASN A 11 -1.66 11.35 -8.09
C ASN A 11 -2.27 9.98 -7.78
N THR A 12 -3.56 9.91 -7.44
CA THR A 12 -4.29 8.67 -7.21
C THR A 12 -4.21 7.73 -8.40
N ILE A 13 -4.50 8.22 -9.61
CA ILE A 13 -4.53 7.36 -10.80
C ILE A 13 -3.13 6.80 -11.10
N PHE A 14 -2.11 7.65 -11.14
CA PHE A 14 -0.75 7.22 -11.53
C PHE A 14 -0.11 6.30 -10.49
N SER A 15 -0.23 6.63 -9.20
CA SER A 15 0.28 5.77 -8.15
C SER A 15 -0.55 4.50 -8.00
N GLY A 16 -1.87 4.56 -8.16
CA GLY A 16 -2.75 3.39 -8.15
C GLY A 16 -2.40 2.39 -9.23
N VAL A 17 -2.15 2.85 -10.46
CA VAL A 17 -1.67 1.99 -11.56
C VAL A 17 -0.30 1.38 -11.25
N ALA A 18 0.65 2.18 -10.75
CA ALA A 18 1.98 1.67 -10.39
C ALA A 18 1.92 0.61 -9.29
N ILE A 19 1.16 0.88 -8.23
CA ILE A 19 0.94 -0.06 -7.13
C ILE A 19 0.24 -1.31 -7.64
N PHE A 20 -0.80 -1.19 -8.48
CA PHE A 20 -1.52 -2.33 -9.05
C PHE A 20 -0.58 -3.27 -9.80
N ILE A 21 0.21 -2.74 -10.74
CA ILE A 21 1.14 -3.53 -11.57
C ILE A 21 2.17 -4.24 -10.68
N LEU A 22 2.80 -3.52 -9.76
CA LEU A 22 3.84 -4.08 -8.89
C LEU A 22 3.28 -5.08 -7.87
N SER A 23 2.09 -4.81 -7.35
CA SER A 23 1.39 -5.66 -6.39
C SER A 23 0.97 -6.98 -7.03
N TYR A 24 0.30 -6.91 -8.18
CA TYR A 24 -0.20 -8.10 -8.87
C TYR A 24 0.95 -8.93 -9.47
N GLY A 25 1.92 -8.26 -10.10
CA GLY A 25 3.14 -8.91 -10.59
C GLY A 25 3.95 -9.52 -9.44
N GLY A 26 4.07 -8.80 -8.32
CA GLY A 26 4.74 -9.28 -7.11
C GLY A 26 4.06 -10.50 -6.50
N LEU A 27 2.73 -10.51 -6.42
CA LEU A 27 1.94 -11.65 -5.95
C LEU A 27 2.18 -12.89 -6.82
N PHE A 28 2.12 -12.72 -8.14
CA PHE A 28 2.36 -13.82 -9.08
C PHE A 28 3.75 -14.45 -8.93
N LEU A 29 4.78 -13.62 -8.70
CA LEU A 29 6.13 -14.09 -8.43
C LEU A 29 6.25 -14.72 -7.03
N ALA A 30 5.65 -14.10 -6.02
CA ALA A 30 5.73 -14.56 -4.63
C ALA A 30 5.13 -15.96 -4.46
N ILE A 31 3.98 -16.25 -5.09
CA ILE A 31 3.35 -17.58 -5.05
C ILE A 31 4.29 -18.65 -5.61
N ARG A 32 5.06 -18.32 -6.66
CA ARG A 32 6.00 -19.26 -7.27
C ARG A 32 7.26 -19.49 -6.44
N ILE A 33 7.74 -18.45 -5.76
CA ILE A 33 8.99 -18.50 -4.99
C ILE A 33 8.76 -19.04 -3.58
N PHE A 34 7.61 -18.72 -2.97
CA PHE A 34 7.28 -19.06 -1.58
C PHE A 34 5.93 -19.79 -1.45
N PRO A 35 5.68 -20.89 -2.18
CA PRO A 35 4.36 -21.52 -2.24
C PRO A 35 3.83 -21.96 -0.87
N ASN A 36 4.70 -22.46 0.00
CA ASN A 36 4.31 -22.93 1.34
C ASN A 36 3.72 -21.81 2.21
N PHE A 37 4.20 -20.58 2.06
CA PHE A 37 3.65 -19.42 2.78
C PHE A 37 2.22 -19.09 2.34
N PHE A 38 1.87 -19.37 1.08
CA PHE A 38 0.54 -19.11 0.54
C PHE A 38 -0.48 -20.21 0.87
N ILE A 39 -0.05 -21.36 1.40
CA ILE A 39 -0.99 -22.40 1.87
C ILE A 39 -1.82 -21.87 3.04
N ASP A 40 -1.23 -21.05 3.91
CA ASP A 40 -1.92 -20.46 5.07
C ASP A 40 -3.05 -19.49 4.66
N TYR A 41 -3.03 -18.99 3.42
CA TYR A 41 -4.09 -18.15 2.87
C TYR A 41 -5.32 -18.94 2.41
N ILE A 42 -5.28 -20.28 2.43
CA ILE A 42 -6.43 -21.15 2.18
C ILE A 42 -7.32 -21.25 3.45
N ASN A 43 -6.95 -20.56 4.53
CA ASN A 43 -7.72 -20.52 5.77
C ASN A 43 -9.11 -19.86 5.58
N PRO A 44 -10.20 -20.40 6.17
CA PRO A 44 -11.56 -19.84 6.12
C PRO A 44 -11.72 -18.41 6.63
N VAL A 45 -10.74 -17.87 7.37
CA VAL A 45 -10.68 -16.47 7.78
C VAL A 45 -10.62 -15.53 6.57
N PHE A 46 -10.09 -16.01 5.43
CA PHE A 46 -10.05 -15.28 4.17
C PHE A 46 -11.26 -15.63 3.30
N ASN A 47 -11.75 -14.62 2.58
CA ASN A 47 -12.80 -14.83 1.59
C ASN A 47 -12.20 -15.44 0.31
N SER A 48 -12.77 -16.54 -0.17
CA SER A 48 -12.30 -17.26 -1.36
C SER A 48 -13.43 -17.57 -2.36
N ASP A 49 -14.64 -17.06 -2.13
CA ASP A 49 -15.81 -17.29 -2.99
C ASP A 49 -15.90 -16.34 -4.20
N GLY A 50 -14.91 -15.45 -4.35
CA GLY A 50 -14.84 -14.46 -5.42
C GLY A 50 -15.77 -13.25 -5.25
N SER A 51 -16.64 -13.25 -4.24
CA SER A 51 -17.62 -12.17 -4.03
C SER A 51 -16.99 -10.81 -3.72
N ARG A 52 -15.71 -10.80 -3.31
CA ARG A 52 -14.97 -9.60 -2.93
C ARG A 52 -13.79 -9.26 -3.84
N ASP A 53 -13.66 -9.94 -4.98
CA ASP A 53 -12.54 -9.73 -5.92
C ASP A 53 -12.44 -8.29 -6.41
N LEU A 54 -13.58 -7.63 -6.64
CA LEU A 54 -13.59 -6.23 -7.06
C LEU A 54 -12.89 -5.32 -6.04
N TYR A 55 -13.10 -5.54 -4.73
CA TYR A 55 -12.43 -4.75 -3.68
C TYR A 55 -10.93 -5.02 -3.66
N PHE A 56 -10.52 -6.26 -3.91
CA PHE A 56 -9.11 -6.63 -4.02
C PHE A 56 -8.43 -5.87 -5.17
N TYR A 57 -9.03 -5.83 -6.36
CA TYR A 57 -8.44 -5.12 -7.50
C TYR A 57 -8.53 -3.59 -7.39
N LEU A 58 -9.51 -3.05 -6.68
CA LEU A 58 -9.62 -1.61 -6.41
C LEU A 58 -8.70 -1.13 -5.28
N HIS A 59 -8.22 -2.03 -4.43
CA HIS A 59 -7.40 -1.68 -3.26
C HIS A 59 -6.22 -0.74 -3.59
N PRO A 60 -5.40 -0.95 -4.63
CA PRO A 60 -4.31 -0.05 -4.99
C PRO A 60 -4.76 1.41 -5.18
N PHE A 61 -5.94 1.64 -5.75
CA PHE A 61 -6.49 2.97 -6.02
C PHE A 61 -7.07 3.62 -4.77
N VAL A 62 -7.71 2.83 -3.90
CA VAL A 62 -8.21 3.31 -2.60
C VAL A 62 -7.05 3.72 -1.69
N LEU A 63 -5.99 2.91 -1.65
CA LEU A 63 -4.76 3.22 -0.93
C LEU A 63 -4.10 4.49 -1.51
N ALA A 64 -3.89 4.53 -2.83
CA ALA A 64 -3.31 5.68 -3.54
C ALA A 64 -4.08 6.98 -3.28
N LEU A 65 -5.42 6.93 -3.24
CA LEU A 65 -6.25 8.09 -2.93
C LEU A 65 -5.97 8.62 -1.52
N SER A 66 -5.95 7.72 -0.54
CA SER A 66 -5.71 8.07 0.86
C SER A 66 -4.32 8.69 1.05
N LEU A 67 -3.31 8.08 0.42
CA LEU A 67 -1.93 8.58 0.45
C LEU A 67 -1.78 9.91 -0.29
N SER A 68 -2.48 10.11 -1.41
CA SER A 68 -2.47 11.34 -2.19
C SER A 68 -3.05 12.53 -1.40
N VAL A 69 -4.12 12.31 -0.63
CA VAL A 69 -4.68 13.30 0.29
C VAL A 69 -3.68 13.71 1.36
N PHE A 70 -2.96 12.74 1.93
CA PHE A 70 -1.91 12.99 2.92
C PHE A 70 -0.73 13.75 2.29
N TRP A 71 -0.26 13.30 1.12
CA TRP A 71 0.79 13.95 0.34
C TRP A 71 0.50 15.42 0.06
N ASN A 72 -0.72 15.75 -0.38
CA ASN A 72 -1.09 17.12 -0.71
C ASN A 72 -0.91 18.09 0.46
N ARG A 73 -0.94 17.60 1.71
CA ARG A 73 -0.74 18.41 2.91
C ARG A 73 0.71 18.43 3.41
N PHE A 74 1.41 17.30 3.31
CA PHE A 74 2.71 17.10 3.96
C PHE A 74 3.90 17.01 3.00
N SER A 75 3.69 17.10 1.68
CA SER A 75 4.74 16.94 0.65
C SER A 75 5.95 17.88 0.78
N LYS A 76 5.85 18.96 1.55
CA LYS A 76 6.96 19.90 1.81
C LYS A 76 7.95 19.41 2.87
N TYR A 77 7.58 18.39 3.65
CA TYR A 77 8.41 17.86 4.73
C TYR A 77 9.30 16.71 4.27
N PHE A 78 8.96 16.03 3.17
CA PHE A 78 9.78 14.97 2.59
C PHE A 78 10.84 15.59 1.68
N VAL A 79 12.11 15.34 2.00
CA VAL A 79 13.26 16.03 1.37
C VAL A 79 14.21 15.04 0.70
N GLY A 80 15.09 15.57 -0.16
CA GLY A 80 16.09 14.80 -0.89
C GLY A 80 15.65 14.39 -2.30
N ASN A 81 16.26 13.33 -2.83
CA ASN A 81 15.91 12.83 -4.16
C ASN A 81 14.57 12.07 -4.15
N VAL A 82 14.01 11.82 -5.34
CA VAL A 82 12.69 11.19 -5.52
C VAL A 82 12.57 9.86 -4.78
N LEU A 83 13.63 9.04 -4.78
CA LEU A 83 13.60 7.74 -4.11
C LEU A 83 13.61 7.90 -2.59
N MET A 84 14.50 8.74 -2.07
CA MET A 84 14.66 8.98 -0.63
C MET A 84 13.39 9.57 -0.02
N ALA A 85 12.82 10.62 -0.65
CA ALA A 85 11.58 11.24 -0.20
C ALA A 85 10.38 10.28 -0.30
N GLY A 86 10.34 9.42 -1.32
CA GLY A 86 9.31 8.39 -1.46
C GLY A 86 9.39 7.31 -0.38
N ILE A 87 10.60 6.87 -0.03
CA ILE A 87 10.83 5.90 1.05
C ILE A 87 10.47 6.51 2.41
N GLU A 88 10.93 7.75 2.68
CA GLU A 88 10.59 8.48 3.91
C GLU A 88 9.07 8.59 4.08
N PHE A 89 8.36 8.93 3.01
CA PHE A 89 6.90 8.98 3.00
C PHE A 89 6.25 7.64 3.36
N GLY A 90 6.72 6.54 2.76
CA GLY A 90 6.20 5.21 3.05
C GLY A 90 6.42 4.80 4.51
N ILE A 91 7.62 5.04 5.04
CA ILE A 91 7.95 4.77 6.45
C ILE A 91 7.02 5.55 7.38
N VAL A 92 6.83 6.86 7.15
CA VAL A 92 5.93 7.69 7.97
C VAL A 92 4.50 7.15 7.94
N TYR A 93 3.98 6.82 6.76
CA TYR A 93 2.65 6.21 6.65
C TYR A 93 2.56 4.88 7.41
N SER A 94 3.58 4.02 7.26
CA SER A 94 3.59 2.71 7.91
C SER A 94 3.52 2.82 9.42
N PHE A 95 4.28 3.72 10.04
CA PHE A 95 4.24 3.89 11.49
C PHE A 95 2.96 4.58 11.97
N VAL A 96 2.48 5.59 11.25
CA VAL A 96 1.33 6.40 11.71
C VAL A 96 0.00 5.69 11.50
N ALA A 97 -0.13 4.87 10.45
CA ALA A 97 -1.40 4.27 10.07
C ALA A 97 -1.35 2.73 10.02
N LEU A 98 -0.34 2.16 9.34
CA LEU A 98 -0.34 0.72 9.05
C LEU A 98 -0.02 -0.13 10.30
N VAL A 99 0.96 0.26 11.11
CA VAL A 99 1.33 -0.45 12.34
C VAL A 99 0.15 -0.49 13.33
N PRO A 100 -0.53 0.63 13.68
CA PRO A 100 -1.71 0.59 14.53
C PRO A 100 -2.84 -0.28 13.96
N LEU A 101 -3.07 -0.20 12.64
CA LEU A 101 -4.09 -1.01 11.96
C LEU A 101 -3.78 -2.50 12.08
N LEU A 102 -2.56 -2.91 11.75
CA LEU A 102 -2.17 -4.31 11.80
C LEU A 102 -2.11 -4.85 13.23
N TRP A 103 -1.80 -3.99 14.20
CA TRP A 103 -1.83 -4.36 15.61
C TRP A 103 -3.23 -4.78 16.06
N ILE A 104 -4.25 -3.96 15.75
CA ILE A 104 -5.63 -4.31 16.08
C ILE A 104 -6.13 -5.50 15.26
N THR A 105 -5.73 -5.61 13.98
CA THR A 105 -6.07 -6.75 13.13
C THR A 105 -5.54 -8.07 13.70
N TYR A 106 -4.26 -8.12 14.11
CA TYR A 106 -3.68 -9.31 14.73
C TYR A 106 -4.37 -9.66 16.05
N SER A 107 -4.79 -8.67 16.84
CA SER A 107 -5.51 -8.93 18.08
C SER A 107 -6.94 -9.47 17.88
N ALA A 108 -7.51 -9.31 16.67
CA ALA A 108 -8.91 -9.62 16.39
C ALA A 108 -9.10 -10.81 15.43
N MET A 109 -8.09 -11.13 14.61
CA MET A 109 -8.15 -12.21 13.62
C MET A 109 -7.27 -13.38 14.04
N ASP A 110 -7.75 -14.60 13.80
CA ASP A 110 -6.98 -15.83 13.99
C ASP A 110 -6.01 -16.05 12.82
N VAL A 111 -4.90 -15.32 12.85
CA VAL A 111 -3.84 -15.34 11.83
C VAL A 111 -2.47 -15.36 12.48
N GLU A 112 -1.49 -15.94 11.79
CA GLU A 112 -0.13 -15.99 12.30
C GLU A 112 0.57 -14.61 12.28
N PHE A 113 1.44 -14.37 13.26
CA PHE A 113 2.22 -13.13 13.31
C PHE A 113 3.07 -12.92 12.07
N GLN A 114 3.65 -13.99 11.52
CA GLN A 114 4.45 -13.93 10.30
C GLN A 114 3.63 -13.39 9.12
N MET A 115 2.37 -13.82 8.99
CA MET A 115 1.47 -13.35 7.94
C MET A 115 1.19 -11.85 8.09
N VAL A 116 0.86 -11.38 9.29
CA VAL A 116 0.66 -9.95 9.57
C VAL A 116 1.91 -9.13 9.28
N PHE A 117 3.09 -9.65 9.61
CA PHE A 117 4.36 -9.00 9.29
C PHE A 117 4.56 -8.85 7.77
N THR A 118 4.18 -9.83 6.97
CA THR A 118 4.22 -9.67 5.50
C THR A 118 3.28 -8.58 5.00
N TRP A 119 2.12 -8.39 5.64
CA TRP A 119 1.20 -7.30 5.29
C TRP A 119 1.80 -5.92 5.62
N LEU A 120 2.56 -5.83 6.71
CA LEU A 120 3.32 -4.62 7.06
C LEU A 120 4.36 -4.30 5.99
N VAL A 121 5.18 -5.29 5.61
CA VAL A 121 6.22 -5.12 4.58
C VAL A 121 5.59 -4.74 3.24
N TYR A 122 4.49 -5.40 2.88
CA TYR A 122 3.77 -5.13 1.64
C TYR A 122 3.16 -3.71 1.62
N GLY A 123 2.46 -3.30 2.68
CA GLY A 123 1.90 -1.95 2.75
C GLY A 123 2.97 -0.85 2.83
N LEU A 124 4.11 -1.11 3.48
CA LEU A 124 5.28 -0.23 3.42
C LEU A 124 5.79 -0.10 1.98
N PHE A 125 5.96 -1.21 1.27
CA PHE A 125 6.37 -1.18 -0.12
C PHE A 125 5.40 -0.38 -1.00
N GLN A 126 4.09 -0.63 -0.90
CA GLN A 126 3.07 0.09 -1.67
C GLN A 126 3.07 1.59 -1.39
N SER A 127 3.22 1.99 -0.13
CA SER A 127 3.27 3.41 0.25
C SER A 127 4.57 4.09 -0.19
N CYS A 128 5.71 3.41 -0.17
CA CYS A 128 6.96 3.88 -0.78
C CYS A 128 6.80 4.12 -2.29
N VAL A 129 6.20 3.16 -3.02
CA VAL A 129 5.91 3.30 -4.45
C VAL A 129 5.04 4.52 -4.71
N ALA A 130 3.97 4.72 -3.93
CA ALA A 130 3.12 5.90 -4.05
C ALA A 130 3.92 7.19 -3.84
N GLY A 131 4.72 7.26 -2.77
CA GLY A 131 5.58 8.40 -2.45
C GLY A 131 6.56 8.73 -3.58
N VAL A 132 7.19 7.72 -4.18
CA VAL A 132 8.09 7.88 -5.34
C VAL A 132 7.34 8.49 -6.52
N VAL A 133 6.15 7.98 -6.84
CA VAL A 133 5.33 8.52 -7.95
C VAL A 133 4.91 9.97 -7.68
N PHE A 134 4.51 10.29 -6.44
CA PHE A 134 4.13 11.65 -6.06
C PHE A 134 5.31 12.63 -6.18
N CYS A 135 6.51 12.22 -5.74
CA CYS A 135 7.73 13.02 -5.89
C CYS A 135 8.10 13.23 -7.35
N TRP A 136 8.03 12.17 -8.16
CA TRP A 136 8.37 12.22 -9.58
C TRP A 136 7.48 13.20 -10.35
N LYS A 137 6.16 13.21 -10.07
CA LYS A 137 5.20 14.11 -10.73
C LYS A 137 5.27 15.57 -10.31
N LYS A 138 5.86 15.85 -9.15
CA LYS A 138 5.98 17.22 -8.62
C LYS A 138 7.16 18.00 -9.25
N ARG A 139 8.10 17.29 -9.88
CA ARG A 139 9.18 17.90 -10.68
C ARG A 139 8.62 18.52 -11.95
#